data_AF-A0A9W8CME6-F1
#
_entry.id   AF-A0A9W8CME6-F1
#
_cell.length_a   1.000
_cell.length_b   1.000
_cell.length_c   1.000
_cell.angle_alpha   90.00
_cell.angle_beta   90.00
_cell.angle_gamma   90.00
#
_symmetry.space_group_name_H-M   'P 1'
#
loop_
_entity.id
_entity.type
_entity.pdbx_description
1 polymer ?
#
loop_
_entity_poly.entity_id
_entity_poly.type
_entity_poly.pdbx_seq_one_letter_code
_entity_poly.pdbx_strand_id
1 'polypeptide(L)'
;LRAATRLTFWLVSLESFAVYMGYWALTFYIGTTVQLLGGSQQTGSNMLLVLNAGSAVGRILAGLVADKFGSINTLLLSLILTVVIEMPLWMTARSTAPLYVLCALYGMISPTFISLNPVIIAKYFDTEALASVMGMVNFFSGVGGLAGNLSQGEIFDKYDKRARFTNTVIFSGMFILLAALATFVLRVHVIQKVG
;
A
#
# COMPACT_ATOMS: atom_id res chain seq x y z
N LEU A 1 17.67 11.94 -17.79
CA LEU A 1 16.26 12.35 -17.59
C LEU A 1 16.20 13.65 -16.80
N ARG A 2 15.79 14.78 -17.40
CA ARG A 2 15.57 16.04 -16.66
C ARG A 2 14.55 15.89 -15.52
N ALA A 3 13.65 14.91 -15.62
CA ALA A 3 12.73 14.56 -14.54
C ALA A 3 13.45 14.10 -13.25
N ALA A 4 14.58 13.40 -13.35
CA ALA A 4 15.32 12.85 -12.20
C ALA A 4 16.06 13.92 -11.39
N THR A 5 16.14 15.16 -11.88
CA THR A 5 16.69 16.28 -11.09
C THR A 5 15.64 16.93 -10.19
N ARG A 6 14.35 16.58 -10.36
CA ARG A 6 13.24 17.15 -9.60
C ARG A 6 13.01 16.35 -8.32
N LEU A 7 12.93 17.05 -7.18
CA LEU A 7 12.58 16.45 -5.89
C LEU A 7 11.26 15.64 -5.96
N THR A 8 10.28 16.12 -6.72
CA THR A 8 9.00 15.42 -6.99
C THR A 8 9.21 13.98 -7.45
N PHE A 9 10.19 13.73 -8.33
CA PHE A 9 10.47 12.40 -8.86
C PHE A 9 10.93 11.44 -7.76
N TRP A 10 11.89 11.89 -6.94
CA TRP A 10 12.42 11.10 -5.84
C TRP A 10 11.39 10.85 -4.74
N LEU A 11 10.54 11.82 -4.43
CA LEU A 11 9.46 11.65 -3.46
C LEU A 11 8.44 10.60 -3.90
N VAL A 12 8.00 10.64 -5.17
CA VAL A 12 7.09 9.62 -5.72
C VAL A 12 7.78 8.25 -5.80
N SER A 13 9.06 8.21 -6.14
CA SER A 13 9.82 6.95 -6.22
C SER A 13 10.02 6.31 -4.85
N LEU A 14 10.35 7.11 -3.83
CA LEU A 14 10.47 6.66 -2.44
C LEU A 14 9.13 6.18 -1.89
N GLU A 15 8.06 6.95 -2.15
CA GLU A 15 6.69 6.59 -1.81
C GLU A 15 6.32 5.24 -2.39
N SER A 16 6.52 5.04 -3.70
CA SER A 16 6.21 3.78 -4.38
C SER A 16 7.05 2.61 -3.88
N PHE A 17 8.36 2.80 -3.68
CA PHE A 17 9.21 1.79 -3.05
C PHE A 17 8.68 1.38 -1.66
N ALA A 18 8.35 2.37 -0.82
CA ALA A 18 7.90 2.14 0.54
C ALA A 18 6.51 1.49 0.60
N VAL A 19 5.57 1.87 -0.27
CA VAL A 19 4.27 1.17 -0.38
C VAL A 19 4.51 -0.31 -0.71
N TYR A 20 5.30 -0.61 -1.73
CA TYR A 20 5.53 -2.00 -2.15
C TYR A 20 6.30 -2.84 -1.13
N MET A 21 7.08 -2.22 -0.24
CA MET A 21 7.71 -2.90 0.90
C MET A 21 6.69 -3.47 1.90
N GLY A 22 5.53 -2.81 2.08
CA GLY A 22 4.49 -3.23 3.03
C GLY A 22 3.25 -3.89 2.40
N TYR A 23 2.83 -3.41 1.24
CA TYR A 23 1.51 -3.63 0.65
C TYR A 23 1.08 -5.10 0.50
N TRP A 24 2.02 -5.98 0.16
CA TRP A 24 1.70 -7.37 -0.20
C TRP A 24 1.56 -8.33 0.99
N ALA A 25 1.88 -7.89 2.20
CA ALA A 25 1.84 -8.71 3.40
C ALA A 25 0.49 -9.43 3.56
N LEU A 26 -0.61 -8.67 3.56
CA LEU A 26 -1.95 -9.21 3.77
C LEU A 26 -2.31 -10.24 2.70
N THR A 27 -2.03 -9.93 1.43
CA THR A 27 -2.32 -10.81 0.31
C THR A 27 -1.60 -12.16 0.44
N PHE A 28 -0.33 -12.16 0.85
CA PHE A 28 0.44 -13.40 0.95
C PHE A 28 0.18 -14.19 2.23
N TYR A 29 -0.07 -13.51 3.35
CA TYR A 29 -0.14 -14.15 4.66
C TYR A 29 -1.55 -14.35 5.20
N ILE A 30 -2.62 -13.84 4.55
CA ILE A 30 -3.98 -14.03 5.04
C ILE A 30 -4.37 -15.52 5.10
N GLY A 31 -4.02 -16.30 4.09
CA GLY A 31 -4.29 -17.74 4.06
C GLY A 31 -3.60 -18.49 5.19
N THR A 32 -2.34 -18.15 5.46
CA THR A 32 -1.58 -18.69 6.59
C THR A 32 -2.17 -18.24 7.93
N THR A 33 -2.59 -16.98 8.05
CA THR A 33 -3.26 -16.45 9.25
C THR A 33 -4.54 -17.23 9.56
N VAL A 34 -5.37 -17.49 8.55
CA VAL A 34 -6.60 -18.27 8.70
C VAL A 34 -6.29 -19.69 9.18
N GLN A 35 -5.29 -20.36 8.61
CA GLN A 35 -4.91 -21.71 9.01
C GLN A 35 -4.40 -21.77 10.45
N LEU A 36 -3.60 -20.79 10.89
CA LEU A 36 -3.13 -20.72 12.28
C LEU A 36 -4.26 -20.48 13.29
N LEU A 37 -5.38 -19.91 12.86
CA LEU A 37 -6.60 -19.77 13.66
C LEU A 37 -7.54 -20.99 13.55
N GLY A 38 -7.11 -22.08 12.93
CA GLY A 38 -7.89 -23.30 12.75
C GLY A 38 -8.93 -23.23 11.61
N GLY A 39 -8.86 -22.21 10.76
CA GLY A 39 -9.72 -22.07 9.58
C GLY A 39 -9.26 -22.94 8.41
N SER A 40 -10.14 -23.13 7.43
CA SER A 40 -9.85 -23.91 6.23
C SER A 40 -9.10 -23.12 5.17
N GLN A 41 -8.42 -23.82 4.25
CA GLN A 41 -7.85 -23.19 3.05
C GLN A 41 -8.90 -22.45 2.21
N GLN A 42 -10.12 -22.99 2.14
CA GLN A 42 -11.25 -22.35 1.44
C GLN A 42 -11.59 -20.99 2.06
N THR A 43 -11.54 -20.87 3.38
CA THR A 43 -11.79 -19.60 4.08
C THR A 43 -10.73 -18.56 3.70
N GLY A 44 -9.46 -18.94 3.63
CA GLY A 44 -8.37 -18.06 3.17
C GLY A 44 -8.59 -17.59 1.73
N SER A 45 -8.93 -18.50 0.82
CA SER A 45 -9.25 -18.16 -0.58
C SER A 45 -10.45 -17.20 -0.67
N ASN A 46 -11.51 -17.44 0.11
CA ASN A 46 -12.69 -16.57 0.15
C ASN A 46 -12.32 -15.16 0.64
N MET A 47 -11.45 -15.03 1.65
CA MET A 47 -10.98 -13.71 2.12
C MET A 47 -10.18 -12.97 1.04
N LEU A 48 -9.36 -13.69 0.28
CA LEU A 48 -8.64 -13.11 -0.86
C LEU A 48 -9.60 -12.64 -1.97
N LEU A 49 -10.68 -13.38 -2.23
CA LEU A 49 -11.74 -12.92 -3.14
C LEU A 49 -12.40 -11.63 -2.65
N VAL A 50 -12.74 -11.55 -1.35
CA VAL A 50 -13.30 -10.34 -0.74
C VAL A 50 -12.33 -9.16 -0.86
N LEU A 51 -11.04 -9.37 -0.61
CA LEU A 51 -10.01 -8.36 -0.75
C LEU A 51 -9.94 -7.81 -2.18
N ASN A 52 -9.93 -8.69 -3.18
CA ASN A 52 -9.87 -8.29 -4.59
C ASN A 52 -11.16 -7.61 -5.07
N ALA A 53 -12.33 -8.08 -4.61
CA ALA A 53 -13.60 -7.41 -4.88
C ALA A 53 -13.64 -6.01 -4.27
N GLY A 54 -13.15 -5.88 -3.02
CA GLY A 54 -12.96 -4.59 -2.36
C GLY A 54 -12.04 -3.67 -3.17
N SER A 55 -10.96 -4.21 -3.75
CA SER A 55 -10.02 -3.45 -4.60
C SER A 55 -10.68 -2.84 -5.83
N ALA A 56 -11.54 -3.58 -6.51
CA ALA A 56 -12.28 -3.04 -7.65
C ALA A 56 -13.15 -1.84 -7.24
N VAL A 57 -13.90 -1.96 -6.14
CA VAL A 57 -14.75 -0.89 -5.61
C VAL A 57 -13.92 0.30 -5.13
N GLY A 58 -12.85 0.02 -4.40
CA GLY A 58 -11.92 1.00 -3.85
C GLY A 58 -11.30 1.89 -4.91
N ARG A 59 -10.88 1.32 -6.03
CA ARG A 59 -10.29 2.08 -7.14
C ARG A 59 -11.27 3.05 -7.80
N ILE A 60 -12.54 2.68 -7.91
CA ILE A 60 -13.59 3.57 -8.43
C ILE A 60 -13.81 4.72 -7.45
N LEU A 61 -13.98 4.39 -6.16
CA LEU A 61 -14.18 5.39 -5.11
C LEU A 61 -12.98 6.35 -4.99
N ALA A 62 -11.76 5.82 -5.08
CA ALA A 62 -10.53 6.62 -5.06
C ALA A 62 -10.50 7.68 -6.17
N GLY A 63 -10.92 7.33 -7.39
CA GLY A 63 -11.03 8.30 -8.49
C GLY A 63 -12.04 9.39 -8.17
N LEU A 64 -13.26 9.01 -7.77
CA LEU A 64 -14.33 9.96 -7.43
C LEU A 64 -13.96 10.90 -6.27
N VAL A 65 -13.26 10.38 -5.26
CA VAL A 65 -12.78 11.19 -4.13
C VAL A 65 -11.61 12.08 -4.57
N ALA A 66 -10.70 11.57 -5.39
CA ALA A 66 -9.58 12.35 -5.92
C ALA A 66 -10.01 13.51 -6.81
N ASP A 67 -11.11 13.38 -7.55
CA ASP A 67 -11.68 14.46 -8.35
C ASP A 67 -12.17 15.64 -7.48
N LYS A 68 -12.64 15.36 -6.25
CA LYS A 68 -13.14 16.39 -5.33
C LYS A 68 -12.08 16.93 -4.36
N PHE A 69 -11.25 16.05 -3.80
CA PHE A 69 -10.28 16.38 -2.74
C PHE A 69 -8.84 16.50 -3.24
N GLY A 70 -8.58 16.13 -4.49
CA GLY A 70 -7.25 16.08 -5.09
C GLY A 70 -6.54 14.74 -4.87
N SER A 71 -5.77 14.31 -5.88
CA SER A 71 -5.11 13.00 -5.92
C SER A 71 -4.10 12.79 -4.78
N ILE A 72 -3.28 13.80 -4.45
CA ILE A 72 -2.28 13.67 -3.36
C ILE A 72 -2.96 13.55 -1.98
N ASN A 73 -3.99 14.35 -1.71
CA ASN A 73 -4.69 14.31 -0.42
C ASN A 73 -5.43 12.98 -0.24
N THR A 74 -6.06 12.48 -1.31
CA THR A 74 -6.77 11.19 -1.31
C THR A 74 -5.79 10.04 -1.09
N LEU A 75 -4.63 10.08 -1.76
CA LEU A 75 -3.57 9.10 -1.54
C LEU A 75 -3.09 9.10 -0.09
N LEU A 76 -2.74 10.28 0.45
CA LEU A 76 -2.28 10.41 1.83
C LEU A 76 -3.29 9.85 2.84
N LEU A 77 -4.56 10.19 2.68
CA LEU A 77 -5.63 9.69 3.54
C LEU A 77 -5.73 8.16 3.45
N SER A 78 -5.65 7.59 2.25
CA SER A 78 -5.73 6.13 2.05
C SER A 78 -4.56 5.40 2.73
N LEU A 79 -3.34 5.94 2.66
CA LEU A 79 -2.16 5.33 3.30
C LEU A 79 -2.30 5.32 4.82
N ILE A 80 -2.75 6.42 5.43
CA ILE A 80 -2.97 6.51 6.86
C ILE A 80 -4.07 5.54 7.30
N LEU A 81 -5.21 5.53 6.60
CA LEU A 81 -6.32 4.62 6.90
C LEU A 81 -5.92 3.15 6.76
N THR A 82 -5.07 2.81 5.79
CA THR A 82 -4.57 1.45 5.60
C THR A 82 -3.86 0.96 6.87
N VAL A 83 -2.96 1.77 7.44
CA VAL A 83 -2.22 1.39 8.66
C VAL A 83 -3.15 1.32 9.87
N VAL A 84 -4.04 2.30 10.02
CA VAL A 84 -5.00 2.36 11.14
C VAL A 84 -5.95 1.16 11.15
N ILE A 85 -6.23 0.56 10.00
CA ILE A 85 -7.11 -0.60 9.89
C ILE A 85 -6.32 -1.91 9.98
N GLU A 86 -5.19 -2.01 9.29
CA GLU A 86 -4.35 -3.22 9.22
C GLU A 86 -3.80 -3.61 10.59
N MET A 87 -3.16 -2.67 11.29
CA MET A 87 -2.48 -2.96 12.55
C MET A 87 -3.41 -3.52 13.63
N PRO A 88 -4.49 -2.83 14.05
CA PRO A 88 -5.33 -3.34 15.12
C PRO A 88 -6.10 -4.59 14.71
N LEU A 89 -6.69 -4.64 13.51
CA LEU A 89 -7.53 -5.77 13.11
C LEU A 89 -6.72 -7.05 12.91
N TRP A 90 -5.51 -6.97 12.33
CA TRP A 90 -4.71 -8.17 12.12
C TRP A 90 -4.03 -8.63 13.42
N MET A 91 -3.44 -7.73 14.21
CA MET A 91 -2.72 -8.11 15.43
C MET A 91 -3.64 -8.66 16.52
N THR A 92 -4.87 -8.16 16.61
CA THR A 92 -5.85 -8.59 17.61
C THR A 92 -6.77 -9.72 17.12
N ALA A 93 -6.66 -10.15 15.86
CA ALA A 93 -7.45 -11.25 15.34
C ALA A 93 -7.22 -12.53 16.16
N ARG A 94 -8.32 -13.06 16.71
CA ARG A 94 -8.39 -14.38 17.37
C ARG A 94 -9.39 -15.32 16.70
N SER A 95 -10.06 -14.84 15.65
CA SER A 95 -11.03 -15.57 14.85
C SER A 95 -11.01 -15.06 13.41
N THR A 96 -11.71 -15.74 12.51
CA THR A 96 -11.77 -15.39 11.09
C THR A 96 -12.67 -14.18 10.79
N ALA A 97 -13.61 -13.84 11.68
CA ALA A 97 -14.52 -12.71 11.49
C ALA A 97 -13.81 -11.34 11.34
N PRO A 98 -12.91 -10.91 12.26
CA PRO A 98 -12.19 -9.64 12.10
C PRO A 98 -11.27 -9.63 10.87
N LEU A 99 -10.79 -10.78 10.43
CA LEU A 99 -10.00 -10.91 9.21
C LEU A 99 -10.82 -10.66 7.94
N TYR A 100 -12.09 -11.07 7.91
CA TYR A 100 -12.99 -10.71 6.80
C TYR A 100 -13.22 -9.20 6.71
N VAL A 101 -13.44 -8.56 7.86
CA VAL A 101 -13.59 -7.09 7.93
C VAL A 101 -12.31 -6.41 7.46
N LEU A 102 -11.15 -6.90 7.91
CA LEU A 102 -9.86 -6.42 7.47
C LEU A 102 -9.70 -6.55 5.95
N CYS A 103 -9.96 -7.72 5.37
CA CYS A 103 -9.84 -7.93 3.92
C CYS A 103 -10.75 -7.01 3.11
N ALA A 104 -11.99 -6.80 3.57
CA ALA A 104 -12.93 -5.90 2.90
C ALA A 104 -12.44 -4.44 2.95
N LEU A 105 -12.08 -3.95 4.13
CA LEU A 105 -11.66 -2.55 4.32
C LEU A 105 -10.29 -2.27 3.69
N TYR A 106 -9.30 -3.14 3.94
CA TYR A 106 -7.98 -3.05 3.35
C TYR A 106 -8.06 -3.12 1.82
N GLY A 107 -8.86 -4.06 1.31
CA GLY A 107 -9.14 -4.20 -0.11
C GLY A 107 -9.73 -2.93 -0.71
N MET A 108 -10.62 -2.22 -0.03
CA MET A 108 -11.17 -0.96 -0.53
C MET A 108 -10.19 0.22 -0.47
N ILE A 109 -9.34 0.28 0.55
CA ILE A 109 -8.57 1.50 0.86
C ILE A 109 -7.16 1.45 0.27
N SER A 110 -6.44 0.35 0.51
CA SER A 110 -5.03 0.19 0.14
C SER A 110 -4.73 0.34 -1.37
N PRO A 111 -5.54 -0.20 -2.32
CA PRO A 111 -5.22 -0.12 -3.75
C PRO A 111 -5.44 1.27 -4.37
N THR A 112 -5.90 2.25 -3.60
CA THR A 112 -5.98 3.67 -3.98
C THR A 112 -4.65 4.16 -4.56
N PHE A 113 -3.52 3.72 -3.99
CA PHE A 113 -2.18 4.01 -4.49
C PHE A 113 -1.99 3.62 -5.96
N ILE A 114 -2.39 2.40 -6.34
CA ILE A 114 -2.21 1.89 -7.70
C ILE A 114 -2.97 2.76 -8.72
N SER A 115 -4.14 3.26 -8.34
CA SER A 115 -4.97 4.12 -9.19
C SER A 115 -4.47 5.56 -9.26
N LEU A 116 -4.02 6.13 -8.14
CA LEU A 116 -3.69 7.56 -8.08
C LEU A 116 -2.23 7.87 -8.42
N ASN A 117 -1.31 6.91 -8.29
CA ASN A 117 0.10 7.15 -8.58
C ASN A 117 0.34 7.58 -10.05
N PRO A 118 -0.23 6.91 -11.08
CA PRO A 118 -0.14 7.38 -12.47
C PRO A 118 -0.74 8.78 -12.67
N VAL A 119 -1.85 9.09 -11.99
CA VAL A 119 -2.53 10.40 -12.07
C VAL A 119 -1.63 11.51 -11.51
N ILE A 120 -0.98 11.25 -10.38
CA ILE A 120 -0.01 12.18 -9.77
C ILE A 120 1.16 12.39 -10.72
N ILE A 121 1.75 11.33 -11.28
CA ILE A 121 2.87 11.46 -12.22
C ILE A 121 2.45 12.27 -13.46
N ALA A 122 1.32 11.95 -14.08
CA ALA A 122 0.81 12.66 -15.26
C ALA A 122 0.53 14.14 -14.99
N LYS A 123 0.20 14.51 -13.74
CA LYS A 123 -0.05 15.91 -13.36
C LYS A 123 1.21 16.75 -13.23
N TYR A 124 2.35 16.15 -12.86
CA TYR A 124 3.57 16.89 -12.52
C TYR A 124 4.71 16.74 -13.53
N PHE A 125 4.62 15.79 -14.45
CA PHE A 125 5.64 15.55 -15.48
C PHE A 125 5.06 15.71 -16.88
N ASP A 126 5.87 16.22 -17.80
CA ASP A 126 5.48 16.41 -19.19
C ASP A 126 5.22 15.06 -19.88
N THR A 127 4.30 15.05 -20.85
CA THR A 127 3.90 13.84 -21.59
C THR A 127 5.08 13.10 -22.22
N GLU A 128 6.10 13.83 -22.69
CA GLU A 128 7.33 13.26 -23.26
C GLU A 128 8.14 12.44 -22.24
N ALA A 129 8.14 12.87 -20.97
CA ALA A 129 8.88 12.20 -19.90
C ALA A 129 8.02 11.17 -19.15
N LEU A 130 6.69 11.20 -19.33
CA LEU A 130 5.71 10.43 -18.56
C LEU A 130 6.02 8.93 -18.54
N ALA A 131 6.23 8.33 -19.72
CA ALA A 131 6.51 6.89 -19.84
C ALA A 131 7.82 6.49 -19.12
N SER A 132 8.87 7.31 -19.26
CA SER A 132 10.15 7.07 -18.59
C SER A 132 10.04 7.23 -17.07
N VAL A 133 9.29 8.22 -16.59
CA VAL A 133 9.08 8.43 -15.15
C VAL A 133 8.27 7.28 -14.56
N MET A 134 7.16 6.89 -15.19
CA MET A 134 6.37 5.74 -14.76
C MET A 134 7.19 4.45 -14.77
N GLY A 135 8.03 4.24 -15.79
CA GLY A 135 8.94 3.09 -15.86
C GLY A 135 9.93 3.05 -14.69
N MET A 136 10.55 4.18 -14.36
CA MET A 136 11.47 4.26 -13.21
C MET A 136 10.75 4.09 -11.87
N VAL A 137 9.59 4.72 -11.68
CA VAL A 137 8.79 4.55 -10.45
C VAL A 137 8.40 3.09 -10.28
N ASN A 138 7.97 2.42 -11.35
CA ASN A 138 7.63 1.01 -11.32
C ASN A 138 8.86 0.11 -11.09
N PHE A 139 10.04 0.51 -11.57
CA PHE A 139 11.29 -0.16 -11.21
C PHE A 139 11.52 -0.10 -9.69
N PHE A 140 11.39 1.06 -9.06
CA PHE A 140 11.50 1.19 -7.60
C PHE A 140 10.42 0.40 -6.86
N SER A 141 9.18 0.38 -7.36
CA SER A 141 8.11 -0.48 -6.87
C SER A 141 8.49 -1.96 -6.91
N GLY A 142 9.07 -2.42 -8.02
CA GLY A 142 9.53 -3.80 -8.17
C GLY A 142 10.62 -4.16 -7.17
N VAL A 143 11.62 -3.28 -6.99
CA VAL A 143 12.67 -3.45 -5.98
C VAL A 143 12.07 -3.49 -4.57
N GLY A 144 11.15 -2.58 -4.24
CA GLY A 144 10.45 -2.56 -2.96
C GLY A 144 9.62 -3.81 -2.71
N GLY A 145 8.95 -4.32 -3.73
CA GLY A 145 8.17 -5.55 -3.65
C GLY A 145 9.05 -6.78 -3.40
N LEU A 146 10.17 -6.90 -4.11
CA LEU A 146 11.11 -8.00 -3.91
C LEU A 146 11.73 -7.94 -2.50
N ALA A 147 12.28 -6.78 -2.12
CA ALA A 147 12.92 -6.59 -0.82
C ALA A 147 11.92 -6.75 0.34
N GLY A 148 10.72 -6.19 0.19
CA GLY A 148 9.64 -6.27 1.19
C GLY A 148 9.21 -7.70 1.44
N ASN A 149 8.89 -8.45 0.38
CA ASN A 149 8.43 -9.83 0.50
C ASN A 149 9.51 -10.76 1.11
N LEU A 150 10.77 -10.63 0.69
CA LEU A 150 11.87 -11.40 1.27
C LEU A 150 12.07 -11.06 2.75
N SER A 151 12.03 -9.77 3.10
CA SER A 151 12.15 -9.31 4.48
C SER A 151 11.00 -9.83 5.34
N GLN A 152 9.77 -9.76 4.86
CA GLN A 152 8.59 -10.26 5.57
C GLN A 152 8.62 -11.78 5.76
N GLY A 153 9.15 -12.53 4.79
CA GLY A 153 9.38 -13.98 4.93
C GLY A 153 10.35 -14.32 6.05
N GLU A 154 11.51 -13.65 6.06
CA GLU A 154 12.50 -13.81 7.13
C GLU A 154 11.95 -13.37 8.49
N ILE A 155 11.17 -12.28 8.54
CA ILE A 155 10.53 -11.79 9.75
C ILE A 155 9.54 -12.82 10.29
N PHE A 156 8.70 -13.37 9.39
CA PHE A 156 7.71 -14.37 9.73
C PHE A 156 8.34 -15.65 10.32
N ASP A 157 9.45 -16.08 9.72
CA ASP A 157 10.15 -17.30 10.13
C ASP A 157 10.93 -17.12 11.44
N LYS A 158 11.72 -16.03 11.58
CA LYS A 158 12.64 -15.84 12.71
C LYS A 158 11.99 -15.21 13.93
N TYR A 159 11.18 -14.16 13.73
CA TYR A 159 10.67 -13.35 14.84
C TYR A 159 9.25 -13.73 15.23
N ASP A 160 8.41 -14.01 14.25
CA ASP A 160 7.02 -14.43 14.48
C ASP A 160 6.87 -15.96 14.65
N LYS A 161 7.95 -16.72 14.44
CA LYS A 161 8.04 -18.18 14.64
C LYS A 161 6.93 -18.96 13.93
N ARG A 162 6.45 -18.45 12.80
CA ARG A 162 5.32 -18.98 12.04
C ARG A 162 4.01 -19.16 12.84
N ALA A 163 3.87 -18.46 13.96
CA ALA A 163 2.72 -18.60 14.86
C ALA A 163 1.97 -17.29 15.08
N ARG A 164 2.59 -16.16 14.76
CA ARG A 164 2.04 -14.81 14.89
C ARG A 164 2.35 -14.01 13.63
N PHE A 165 1.84 -12.79 13.55
CA PHE A 165 2.14 -11.82 12.47
C PHE A 165 2.49 -10.44 13.00
N THR A 166 2.81 -10.35 14.29
CA THR A 166 3.00 -9.06 14.98
C THR A 166 4.13 -8.29 14.33
N ASN A 167 5.29 -8.93 14.09
CA ASN A 167 6.45 -8.25 13.53
C ASN A 167 6.25 -7.98 12.03
N THR A 168 5.63 -8.90 11.28
CA THR A 168 5.31 -8.70 9.87
C THR A 168 4.36 -7.53 9.66
N VAL A 169 3.32 -7.39 10.50
CA VAL A 169 2.35 -6.28 10.43
C VAL A 169 3.00 -4.95 10.84
N ILE A 170 3.86 -4.94 11.85
CA ILE A 170 4.62 -3.73 12.23
C ILE A 170 5.52 -3.29 11.07
N PHE A 171 6.23 -4.22 10.44
CA PHE A 171 7.04 -3.94 9.27
C PHE A 171 6.22 -3.34 8.13
N SER A 172 5.09 -3.96 7.78
CA SER A 172 4.15 -3.43 6.77
C SER A 172 3.73 -1.99 7.09
N GLY A 173 3.21 -1.76 8.29
CA GLY A 173 2.72 -0.45 8.70
C GLY A 173 3.82 0.62 8.76
N MET A 174 5.04 0.29 9.17
CA MET A 174 6.17 1.24 9.17
C MET A 174 6.49 1.76 7.76
N PHE A 175 6.52 0.85 6.76
CA PHE A 175 6.81 1.23 5.39
C PHE A 175 5.65 1.97 4.72
N ILE A 176 4.40 1.61 5.04
CA ILE A 176 3.23 2.37 4.58
C ILE A 176 3.21 3.78 5.23
N LEU A 177 3.59 3.92 6.51
CA LEU A 177 3.75 5.24 7.14
C LEU A 177 4.89 6.06 6.53
N LEU A 178 5.99 5.41 6.14
CA LEU A 178 7.07 6.07 5.40
C LEU A 178 6.58 6.60 4.04
N ALA A 179 5.77 5.81 3.34
CA ALA A 179 5.12 6.27 2.11
C ALA A 179 4.15 7.43 2.36
N ALA A 180 3.39 7.40 3.46
CA ALA A 180 2.52 8.50 3.86
C ALA A 180 3.33 9.77 4.14
N LEU A 181 4.48 9.65 4.82
CA LEU A 181 5.38 10.77 5.06
C LEU A 181 5.95 11.34 3.76
N ALA A 182 6.43 10.49 2.85
CA ALA A 182 6.91 10.93 1.54
C ALA A 182 5.82 11.66 0.74
N THR A 183 4.58 11.15 0.78
CA THR A 183 3.40 11.77 0.16
C THR A 183 3.05 13.12 0.81
N PHE A 184 3.18 13.23 2.13
CA PHE A 184 2.95 14.47 2.85
C PHE A 184 4.00 15.53 2.48
N VAL A 185 5.28 15.16 2.44
CA VAL A 185 6.35 16.06 1.98
C VAL A 185 6.12 16.50 0.53
N LEU A 186 5.68 15.59 -0.33
CA LEU A 186 5.28 15.91 -1.70
C LEU A 186 4.14 16.94 -1.73
N ARG A 187 3.13 16.77 -0.87
CA ARG A 187 2.02 17.72 -0.75
C ARG A 187 2.51 19.12 -0.38
N VAL A 188 3.35 19.23 0.64
CA VAL A 188 3.90 20.52 1.10
C VAL A 188 4.75 21.17 0.01
N HIS A 189 5.63 20.40 -0.64
CA HIS A 189 6.48 20.90 -1.72
C HIS A 189 5.67 21.43 -2.92
N VAL A 190 4.55 20.79 -3.25
CA VAL A 190 3.67 21.24 -4.33
C VAL A 190 2.92 22.52 -3.94
N ILE A 191 2.45 22.67 -2.70
CA ILE A 191 1.74 23.89 -2.24
C ILE A 191 2.64 25.11 -2.36
N GLN A 192 3.90 24.99 -1.92
CA GLN A 192 4.86 26.09 -1.90
C GLN A 192 5.23 26.64 -3.28
N LYS A 193 4.90 25.93 -4.37
CA LYS A 193 5.14 26.39 -5.75
C LYS A 193 3.94 27.11 -6.37
N VAL A 194 2.77 27.04 -5.73
CA VAL A 194 1.51 27.59 -6.25
C VAL A 194 1.13 28.91 -5.57
N GLY A 195 1.69 29.20 -4.39
CA GLY A 195 1.59 30.51 -3.73
C GLY A 195 2.82 31.37 -3.99
#